data_AF-A0A6J4Q767-F1
#
_entry.id   AF-A0A6J4Q767-F1
#
_cell.length_a   1.000
_cell.length_b   1.000
_cell.length_c   1.000
_cell.angle_alpha   90.00
_cell.angle_beta   90.00
_cell.angle_gamma   90.00
#
_symmetry.space_group_name_H-M   'P 1'
#
loop_
_entity.id
_entity.type
_entity.pdbx_description
1 polymer ?
#
loop_
_entity_poly.entity_id
_entity_poly.type
_entity_poly.pdbx_seq_one_letter_code
_entity_poly.pdbx_strand_id
1 'polypeptide(L)'
;GDYGVGGGALLLGILVVRFVVLSVVMTYFYNRVGGSTLIAIAMHGLHNDSVFLQGRISAEGLRPYVISELTLLAPIVAVACVLLLFTGSRLGLEEGK
;
A
#
# COMPACT_ATOMS: atom_id res chain seq x y z
N GLY A 1 2.38 10.07 24.30
CA GLY A 1 3.06 9.25 23.29
C GLY A 1 4.15 10.09 22.68
N ASP A 2 5.32 9.49 22.41
CA ASP A 2 6.57 10.17 21.99
C ASP A 2 6.46 11.13 20.79
N TYR A 3 5.38 11.03 20.01
CA TYR A 3 5.17 11.80 18.78
C TYR A 3 4.17 12.96 18.91
N GLY A 4 3.51 13.12 20.08
CA GLY A 4 2.45 14.10 20.27
C GLY A 4 1.21 13.86 19.39
N VAL A 5 0.18 14.71 19.54
CA VAL A 5 -1.08 14.59 18.77
C VAL A 5 -0.84 14.82 17.28
N GLY A 6 0.01 15.79 16.92
CA GLY A 6 0.35 16.10 15.53
C GLY A 6 1.11 14.97 14.83
N GLY A 7 2.09 14.37 15.50
CA GLY A 7 2.79 13.19 14.96
C GLY A 7 1.86 11.99 14.83
N GLY A 8 0.99 11.74 15.81
CA GLY A 8 -0.01 10.68 15.74
C GLY A 8 -0.96 10.84 14.55
N ALA A 9 -1.49 12.04 14.31
CA ALA A 9 -2.36 12.33 13.17
C ALA A 9 -1.64 12.13 11.83
N LEU A 10 -0.38 12.54 11.73
CA LEU A 10 0.45 12.32 10.53
C LEU A 10 0.63 10.83 10.23
N LEU A 11 1.01 10.03 11.23
CA LEU A 11 1.21 8.59 11.08
C LEU A 11 -0.09 7.87 10.71
N LEU A 12 -1.21 8.28 11.32
CA LEU A 12 -2.52 7.76 10.95
C LEU A 12 -2.86 8.10 9.49
N GLY A 13 -2.59 9.33 9.05
CA GLY A 13 -2.79 9.74 7.66
C GLY A 13 -1.97 8.88 6.69
N ILE A 14 -0.69 8.66 6.99
CA ILE A 14 0.19 7.78 6.19
C ILE A 14 -0.38 6.36 6.12
N LEU A 15 -0.84 5.81 7.24
CA LEU A 15 -1.45 4.49 7.32
C LEU A 15 -2.72 4.39 6.46
N VAL A 16 -3.60 5.39 6.54
CA VAL A 16 -4.83 5.44 5.74
C VAL A 16 -4.50 5.50 4.25
N VAL A 17 -3.57 6.36 3.84
CA VAL A 17 -3.14 6.44 2.43
C VAL A 17 -2.56 5.10 1.97
N ARG A 18 -1.71 4.46 2.79
CA ARG A 18 -1.17 3.13 2.49
C ARG A 18 -2.28 2.12 2.24
N PHE A 19 -3.30 2.05 3.11
CA PHE A 19 -4.42 1.12 2.90
C PHE A 19 -5.20 1.42 1.63
N VAL A 20 -5.53 2.68 1.36
CA VAL A 20 -6.25 3.07 0.14
C VAL A 20 -5.48 2.65 -1.12
N VAL A 21 -4.19 2.97 -1.18
CA VAL A 21 -3.34 2.67 -2.33
C VAL A 21 -3.15 1.16 -2.50
N LEU A 22 -2.92 0.44 -1.40
CA LEU A 22 -2.77 -1.01 -1.43
C LEU A 22 -4.07 -1.69 -1.88
N SER A 23 -5.24 -1.21 -1.43
CA SER A 23 -6.54 -1.71 -1.87
C SER A 23 -6.72 -1.58 -3.38
N VAL A 24 -6.30 -0.49 -4.01
CA VAL A 24 -6.37 -0.35 -5.48
C VAL A 24 -5.60 -1.46 -6.20
N VAL A 25 -4.36 -1.70 -5.77
CA VAL A 25 -3.49 -2.74 -6.36
C VAL A 25 -4.08 -4.12 -6.12
N MET A 26 -4.50 -4.39 -4.89
CA MET A 26 -5.10 -5.65 -4.48
C MET A 26 -6.36 -5.97 -5.26
N THR A 27 -7.29 -5.01 -5.35
CA THR A 27 -8.55 -5.14 -6.08
C THR A 27 -8.30 -5.41 -7.56
N TYR A 28 -7.33 -4.73 -8.17
CA TYR A 28 -6.96 -4.96 -9.57
C TYR A 28 -6.58 -6.43 -9.82
N PHE A 29 -5.62 -6.96 -9.07
CA PHE A 29 -5.17 -8.33 -9.26
C PHE A 29 -6.22 -9.35 -8.83
N TYR A 30 -6.94 -9.09 -7.74
CA TYR A 30 -8.05 -9.93 -7.29
C TYR A 30 -9.11 -10.11 -8.38
N ASN A 31 -9.54 -9.02 -9.02
CA ASN A 31 -10.52 -9.08 -10.10
C ASN A 31 -9.96 -9.80 -11.34
N ARG A 32 -8.70 -9.51 -11.70
CA ARG A 32 -8.04 -10.09 -12.88
C ARG A 32 -7.88 -11.61 -12.79
N VAL A 33 -7.85 -12.18 -11.59
CA VAL A 33 -7.69 -13.62 -11.36
C VAL A 33 -8.99 -14.31 -10.92
N GLY A 34 -10.14 -13.69 -11.22
CA GLY A 34 -11.45 -14.27 -10.95
C GLY A 34 -11.86 -14.28 -9.47
N GLY A 35 -11.31 -13.38 -8.66
CA GLY A 35 -11.66 -13.24 -7.26
C GLY A 35 -11.00 -14.26 -6.32
N SER A 36 -9.83 -14.77 -6.69
CA SER A 36 -9.09 -15.73 -5.85
C SER A 36 -8.55 -15.09 -4.56
N THR A 37 -8.98 -15.62 -3.42
CA THR A 37 -8.49 -15.23 -2.10
C THR A 37 -7.02 -15.57 -1.88
N LEU A 38 -6.48 -16.59 -2.57
CA LEU A 38 -5.07 -16.96 -2.47
C LEU A 38 -4.14 -15.85 -2.94
N ILE A 39 -4.52 -15.10 -3.98
CA ILE A 39 -3.70 -14.00 -4.48
C ILE A 39 -3.74 -12.81 -3.51
N ALA A 40 -4.90 -12.55 -2.90
CA ALA A 40 -5.00 -11.54 -1.84
C ALA A 40 -4.08 -11.88 -0.65
N ILE A 41 -4.04 -13.16 -0.22
CA ILE A 41 -3.15 -13.62 0.85
C ILE A 41 -1.68 -13.49 0.44
N ALA A 42 -1.32 -13.93 -0.77
CA ALA A 42 0.05 -13.83 -1.28
C ALA A 42 0.52 -12.37 -1.37
N MET A 43 -0.31 -11.48 -1.92
CA MET A 43 0.01 -10.04 -2.00
C MET A 43 0.10 -9.40 -0.61
N HIS A 44 -0.70 -9.85 0.37
CA HIS A 44 -0.60 -9.37 1.74
C HIS A 44 0.73 -9.80 2.38
N GLY A 45 1.12 -11.07 2.19
CA GLY A 45 2.42 -11.60 2.62
C GLY A 45 3.59 -10.84 1.98
N LEU A 46 3.56 -10.66 0.66
CA LEU A 46 4.60 -9.91 -0.07
C LEU A 46 4.72 -8.45 0.38
N HIS A 47 3.60 -7.80 0.74
CA HIS A 47 3.65 -6.46 1.32
C HIS A 47 4.36 -6.46 2.68
N ASN A 48 4.05 -7.43 3.55
CA ASN A 48 4.69 -7.53 4.87
C ASN A 48 6.19 -7.88 4.75
N ASP A 49 6.55 -8.73 3.80
CA ASP A 49 7.95 -9.06 3.49
C ASP A 49 8.70 -7.81 2.99
N SER A 50 8.05 -6.92 2.23
CA SER A 50 8.67 -5.68 1.75
C SER A 50 9.06 -4.73 2.90
N VAL A 51 8.27 -4.71 3.97
CA VAL A 51 8.59 -3.95 5.20
C VAL A 51 9.82 -4.54 5.89
N PHE A 52 9.91 -5.88 5.94
CA PHE A 52 11.06 -6.57 6.52
C PHE A 52 12.34 -6.37 5.68
N LEU A 53 12.24 -6.39 4.35
CA LEU A 53 13.34 -6.18 3.41
C LEU A 53 13.94 -4.77 3.48
N GLN A 54 13.16 -3.77 3.87
CA GLN A 54 13.65 -2.41 4.08
C GLN A 54 14.65 -2.31 5.26
N GLY A 55 14.71 -3.32 6.13
CA GLY A 55 15.61 -3.37 7.28
C GLY A 55 15.02 -2.72 8.54
N ARG A 56 15.87 -2.45 9.54
CA ARG A 56 15.44 -1.83 10.79
C ARG A 56 14.95 -0.41 10.53
N ILE A 57 13.63 -0.22 10.61
CA ILE A 57 13.02 1.11 10.74
C ILE A 57 13.59 1.72 12.02
N SER A 58 14.46 2.72 11.88
CA SER A 58 15.03 3.40 13.04
C SER A 58 13.91 4.20 13.69
N ALA A 59 13.34 3.64 14.76
CA ALA A 59 12.24 4.25 15.52
C ALA A 59 12.71 5.44 16.38
N GLU A 60 14.00 5.79 16.33
CA GLU A 60 14.65 6.87 17.10
C GLU A 60 14.25 8.29 16.66
N GLY A 61 13.08 8.47 16.04
CA GLY A 61 12.50 9.78 15.75
C GLY A 61 11.37 9.75 14.74
N LEU A 62 10.49 10.77 14.81
CA LEU A 62 9.35 10.91 13.88
C LEU A 62 9.81 11.02 12.42
N ARG A 63 10.86 11.80 12.17
CA ARG A 63 11.37 12.09 10.82
C ARG A 63 11.93 10.84 10.10
N PRO A 64 12.85 10.04 10.69
CA PRO A 64 13.32 8.81 10.04
C PRO A 64 12.20 7.79 9.84
N TYR A 65 11.25 7.70 10.78
CA TYR A 65 10.07 6.85 10.64
C TYR A 65 9.21 7.26 9.43
N VAL A 66 8.85 8.54 9.31
CA VAL A 66 8.05 9.06 8.18
C VAL A 66 8.78 8.85 6.85
N ILE A 67 10.10 9.06 6.79
CA ILE A 67 10.87 8.82 5.56
C ILE A 67 10.81 7.34 5.17
N SER A 68 10.98 6.43 6.12
CA SER A 68 10.90 4.98 5.87
C SER A 68 9.52 4.59 5.34
N GLU A 69 8.44 5.08 5.96
CA GLU A 69 7.08 4.87 5.49
C GLU A 69 6.84 5.39 4.07
N LEU A 70 7.32 6.61 3.75
CA LEU A 70 7.17 7.20 2.42
C LEU A 70 7.94 6.42 1.34
N THR A 71 9.13 5.92 1.66
CA THR A 71 9.91 5.11 0.70
C THR A 71 9.26 3.76 0.37
N LEU A 72 8.55 3.14 1.33
CA LEU A 72 7.72 1.95 1.05
C LEU A 72 6.46 2.30 0.26
N LEU A 73 5.86 3.45 0.56
CA LEU A 73 4.62 3.88 -0.07
C LEU A 73 4.83 4.31 -1.53
N ALA A 74 5.96 4.93 -1.85
CA ALA A 74 6.28 5.46 -3.17
C ALA A 74 6.09 4.47 -4.34
N PRO A 75 6.66 3.25 -4.33
CA PRO A 75 6.46 2.29 -5.42
C PRO A 75 5.01 1.81 -5.52
N ILE A 76 4.31 1.66 -4.39
CA ILE A 76 2.91 1.21 -4.37
C ILE A 76 2.01 2.30 -4.98
N VAL A 77 2.26 3.57 -4.63
CA VAL A 77 1.55 4.73 -5.22
C VAL A 77 1.82 4.81 -6.72
N ALA A 78 3.06 4.63 -7.15
CA ALA A 78 3.40 4.64 -8.58
C ALA A 78 2.61 3.57 -9.34
N VAL A 79 2.58 2.33 -8.82
CA VAL A 79 1.82 1.23 -9.42
C VAL A 79 0.31 1.53 -9.40
N ALA A 80 -0.25 2.00 -8.29
CA ALA A 80 -1.66 2.32 -8.19
C ALA A 80 -2.07 3.43 -9.18
N CYS A 81 -1.27 4.50 -9.31
CA CYS A 81 -1.51 5.56 -10.29
C CYS A 81 -1.47 5.01 -11.72
N VAL A 82 -0.48 4.19 -12.06
CA VAL A 82 -0.38 3.54 -13.38
C VAL A 82 -1.64 2.70 -13.62
N LEU A 83 -2.05 1.84 -12.68
CA LEU A 83 -3.26 1.03 -12.81
C LEU A 83 -4.52 1.87 -13.00
N LEU A 84 -4.68 2.95 -12.24
CA LEU A 84 -5.82 3.86 -12.38
C LEU A 84 -5.83 4.56 -13.74
N LEU A 85 -4.68 4.95 -14.27
CA LEU A 85 -4.57 5.58 -15.59
C LEU A 85 -4.90 4.61 -16.73
N PHE A 86 -4.45 3.35 -16.64
CA PHE A 86 -4.67 2.37 -17.71
C PHE A 86 -6.01 1.63 -17.63
N THR A 87 -6.56 1.45 -16.44
CA THR A 87 -7.76 0.62 -16.22
C THR A 87 -8.99 1.42 -15.78
N GLY A 88 -8.79 2.70 -15.45
CA GLY A 88 -9.85 3.57 -14.94
C GLY A 88 -10.50 3.00 -13.68
N SER A 89 -11.81 3.20 -13.55
CA SER A 89 -12.59 2.71 -12.40
C SER A 89 -12.84 1.19 -12.42
N ARG A 90 -12.46 0.48 -13.50
CA ARG A 90 -12.79 -0.93 -13.68
C ARG A 90 -11.83 -1.89 -12.99
N LEU A 91 -10.63 -1.43 -12.59
CA LEU A 91 -9.66 -2.16 -11.77
C LEU A 91 -9.66 -3.68 -12.02
N GLY A 92 -9.36 -4.10 -13.24
CA GLY A 92 -9.18 -5.52 -13.58
C GLY A 92 -10.46 -6.33 -13.84
N LEU A 93 -11.64 -5.70 -13.81
CA LEU A 93 -12.87 -6.32 -14.32
C LEU A 93 -12.83 -6.36 -15.85
N GLU A 94 -12.72 -7.56 -16.42
CA GLU A 94 -12.94 -7.75 -17.85
C GLU A 94 -14.44 -7.54 -18.12
N GLU A 95 -14.72 -6.66 -19.09
CA GLU A 95 -16.09 -6.44 -19.56
C GLU A 95 -16.58 -7.76 -20.16
N GLY A 96 -17.57 -8.37 -19.51
CA GLY A 96 -18.06 -9.70 -19.85
C GLY A 96 -18.21 -9.90 -21.35
N LYS A 97 -17.45 -10.86 -21.87
CA LYS A 97 -17.75 -11.58 -23.10
C LYS A 97 -17.96 -13.04 -22.74
#